data_AF-A0A5D0PH99-F1
#
_entry.id   AF-A0A5D0PH99-F1
#
_cell.length_a   1.000
_cell.length_b   1.000
_cell.length_c   1.000
_cell.angle_alpha   90.00
_cell.angle_beta   90.00
_cell.angle_gamma   90.00
#
_symmetry.space_group_name_H-M   'P 1'
#
loop_
_entity.id
_entity.type
_entity.pdbx_description
1 polymer ?
#
loop_
_entity_poly.entity_id
_entity_poly.type
_entity_poly.pdbx_seq_one_letter_code
_entity_poly.pdbx_strand_id
1 'polypeptide(L)'
;MASDEQWRLLEQLVQEVDQQTEQLRQMQERMRELAATATSKDGMVTVTVGPRGEVRTIDLDPRVYRKLTPSELSDTIVAQIRDATRQVSGEMKELMEPFVPDLPFEDLFGEKTNFESFLPRPGTS
;
A
#
# COMPACT_ATOMS: atom_id res chain seq x y z
N MET A 1 -16.74 42.09 -21.87
CA MET A 1 -17.29 41.90 -20.50
C MET A 1 -17.72 40.46 -20.28
N ALA A 2 -18.71 39.90 -20.99
CA ALA A 2 -19.11 38.49 -20.81
C ALA A 2 -18.02 37.46 -21.20
N SER A 3 -17.18 37.78 -22.18
CA SER A 3 -16.03 36.95 -22.61
C SER A 3 -14.91 36.88 -21.55
N ASP A 4 -14.65 37.98 -20.84
CA ASP A 4 -13.51 38.12 -19.92
C ASP A 4 -13.78 37.41 -18.58
N GLU A 5 -15.05 37.17 -18.28
CA GLU A 5 -15.52 36.40 -17.13
C GLU A 5 -15.51 34.90 -17.43
N GLN A 6 -15.94 34.50 -18.62
CA GLN A 6 -15.84 33.10 -19.10
C GLN A 6 -14.40 32.62 -19.16
N TRP A 7 -13.46 33.47 -19.60
CA TRP A 7 -12.04 33.12 -19.61
C TRP A 7 -11.45 32.95 -18.22
N ARG A 8 -11.82 33.81 -17.26
CA ARG A 8 -11.37 33.66 -15.86
C ARG A 8 -11.91 32.38 -15.21
N LEU A 9 -13.15 32.00 -15.51
CA LEU A 9 -13.72 30.73 -15.02
C LEU A 9 -12.96 29.53 -15.60
N LEU A 10 -12.62 29.57 -16.90
CA LEU A 10 -11.81 28.52 -17.53
C LEU A 10 -10.40 28.44 -16.92
N GLU A 11 -9.74 29.57 -16.67
CA GLU A 11 -8.43 29.62 -16.00
C GLU A 11 -8.49 29.00 -14.60
N GLN A 12 -9.53 29.32 -13.81
CA GLN A 12 -9.73 28.76 -12.48
C GLN A 12 -9.96 27.24 -12.53
N LEU A 13 -10.80 26.76 -13.45
CA LEU A 13 -11.05 25.33 -13.63
C LEU A 13 -9.80 24.56 -14.05
N VAL A 14 -9.01 25.11 -14.98
CA VAL A 14 -7.73 24.51 -15.40
C VAL A 14 -6.77 24.45 -14.21
N GLN A 15 -6.65 25.53 -13.44
CA GLN A 15 -5.80 25.54 -12.24
C GLN A 15 -6.24 24.51 -11.19
N GLU A 16 -7.54 24.34 -10.97
CA GLU A 16 -8.07 23.35 -10.03
C GLU A 16 -7.77 21.92 -10.50
N VAL A 17 -7.98 21.62 -11.79
CA VAL A 17 -7.67 20.31 -12.38
C VAL A 17 -6.17 20.00 -12.35
N ASP A 18 -5.32 20.98 -12.65
CA ASP A 18 -3.87 20.83 -12.60
C ASP A 18 -3.40 20.49 -11.17
N GLN A 19 -3.94 21.19 -10.16
CA GLN A 19 -3.63 20.94 -8.75
C GLN A 19 -4.05 19.52 -8.33
N GLN A 20 -5.26 19.09 -8.71
CA GLN A 20 -5.73 17.73 -8.40
C GLN A 20 -4.86 16.66 -9.08
N THR A 21 -4.49 16.87 -10.34
CA THR A 21 -3.64 15.94 -11.10
C THR A 21 -2.26 15.79 -10.47
N GLU A 22 -1.65 16.90 -10.04
CA GLU A 22 -0.35 16.86 -9.38
C GLU A 22 -0.42 16.17 -8.01
N GLN A 23 -1.47 16.41 -7.23
CA GLN A 23 -1.71 15.68 -5.97
C GLN A 23 -1.83 14.17 -6.19
N LEU A 24 -2.56 13.74 -7.24
CA LEU A 24 -2.68 12.34 -7.60
C LEU A 24 -1.34 11.72 -8.01
N ARG A 25 -0.52 12.45 -8.78
CA ARG A 25 0.82 11.98 -9.18
C ARG A 25 1.72 11.77 -7.97
N GLN A 26 1.79 12.76 -7.07
CA GLN A 26 2.59 12.67 -5.85
C GLN A 26 2.12 11.52 -4.95
N MET A 27 0.81 11.30 -4.85
CA MET A 27 0.25 10.16 -4.14
C MET A 27 0.70 8.84 -4.78
N GLN A 28 0.59 8.69 -6.10
CA GLN A 28 1.05 7.49 -6.81
C GLN A 28 2.54 7.20 -6.64
N GLU A 29 3.38 8.23 -6.49
CA GLU A 29 4.80 8.09 -6.18
C GLU A 29 5.00 7.60 -4.74
N ARG A 30 4.37 8.26 -3.76
CA ARG A 30 4.43 7.84 -2.34
C ARG A 30 3.95 6.41 -2.12
N MET A 31 2.86 6.00 -2.79
CA MET A 31 2.34 4.63 -2.72
C MET A 31 3.34 3.60 -3.24
N ARG A 32 4.12 3.94 -4.29
CA ARG A 32 5.13 3.02 -4.86
C ARG A 32 6.36 2.87 -3.96
N GLU A 33 6.73 3.96 -3.30
CA GLU A 33 7.90 4.01 -2.43
C GLU A 33 7.65 3.40 -1.05
N LEU A 34 6.37 3.32 -0.63
CA LEU A 34 5.98 2.78 0.66
C LEU A 34 6.62 1.41 0.96
N ALA A 35 7.14 1.26 2.16
CA ALA A 35 7.71 0.02 2.64
C ALA A 35 7.62 -0.02 4.16
N ALA A 36 7.36 -1.20 4.71
CA ALA A 36 7.37 -1.42 6.14
C ALA A 36 8.42 -2.47 6.51
N THR A 37 9.02 -2.30 7.68
CA THR A 37 10.03 -3.22 8.21
C THR A 37 9.59 -3.72 9.59
N ALA A 38 9.55 -5.03 9.76
CA ALA A 38 9.30 -5.68 11.04
C ALA A 38 10.54 -6.46 11.51
N THR A 39 10.79 -6.42 12.81
CA THR A 39 11.93 -7.09 13.45
C THR A 39 11.44 -7.98 14.59
N SER A 40 11.98 -9.20 14.66
CA SER A 40 11.67 -10.15 15.72
C SER A 40 12.07 -9.60 17.09
N LYS A 41 11.42 -10.08 18.15
CA LYS A 41 11.63 -9.59 19.53
C LYS A 41 13.08 -9.69 20.02
N ASP A 42 13.83 -10.66 19.50
CA ASP A 42 15.25 -10.89 19.81
C ASP A 42 16.22 -10.12 18.89
N GLY A 43 15.69 -9.36 17.93
CA GLY A 43 16.44 -8.57 16.96
C GLY A 43 17.19 -9.41 15.92
N MET A 44 16.86 -10.69 15.78
CA MET A 44 17.64 -11.60 14.93
C MET A 44 17.07 -11.79 13.52
N VAL A 45 15.79 -11.48 13.30
CA VAL A 45 15.14 -11.55 11.99
C VAL A 45 14.49 -10.21 11.69
N THR A 46 14.88 -9.57 10.60
CA THR A 46 14.29 -8.33 10.11
C THR A 46 13.77 -8.55 8.70
N VAL A 47 12.54 -8.15 8.43
CA VAL A 47 11.90 -8.31 7.12
C VAL A 47 11.36 -6.97 6.66
N THR A 48 11.67 -6.59 5.42
CA THR A 48 11.12 -5.41 4.76
C THR A 48 10.21 -5.83 3.62
N VAL A 49 9.00 -5.30 3.59
CA VAL A 49 8.00 -5.53 2.53
C VAL A 49 7.61 -4.23 1.85
N GLY A 50 7.24 -4.32 0.58
CA GLY A 50 6.70 -3.20 -0.20
C GLY A 50 5.17 -3.09 -0.12
N PRO A 51 4.58 -2.16 -0.89
CA PRO A 51 3.18 -1.74 -0.75
C PRO A 51 2.15 -2.83 -1.05
N ARG A 52 2.53 -3.89 -1.77
CA ARG A 52 1.64 -5.04 -2.08
C ARG A 52 1.94 -6.24 -1.18
N GLY A 53 2.70 -6.05 -0.10
CA GLY A 53 3.17 -7.12 0.75
C GLY A 53 4.27 -7.97 0.10
N GLU A 54 4.85 -7.52 -1.01
CA GLU A 54 5.97 -8.22 -1.63
C GLU A 54 7.23 -8.08 -0.77
N VAL A 55 7.91 -9.19 -0.49
CA VAL A 55 9.13 -9.19 0.31
C VAL A 55 10.27 -8.56 -0.50
N ARG A 56 10.86 -7.49 0.04
CA ARG A 56 12.02 -6.80 -0.56
C ARG A 56 13.34 -7.27 0.04
N THR A 57 13.38 -7.49 1.35
CA THR A 57 14.61 -7.87 2.06
C THR A 57 14.28 -8.72 3.27
N ILE A 58 15.17 -9.69 3.55
CA ILE A 58 15.19 -10.46 4.79
C ILE A 58 16.63 -10.43 5.30
N ASP A 59 16.83 -9.84 6.47
CA ASP A 59 18.09 -9.77 7.16
C ASP A 59 18.08 -10.73 8.36
N LEU A 60 19.07 -11.62 8.40
CA LEU A 60 19.22 -12.63 9.44
C LEU A 60 20.53 -12.39 10.21
N ASP A 61 20.43 -12.16 11.51
CA ASP A 61 21.60 -12.11 12.37
C ASP A 61 22.24 -13.50 12.46
N PRO A 62 23.57 -13.66 12.34
CA PRO A 62 24.23 -14.97 12.39
C PRO A 62 23.91 -15.80 13.65
N ARG A 63 23.46 -15.16 14.74
CA ARG A 63 22.99 -15.82 15.96
C ARG A 63 21.77 -16.72 15.72
N VAL A 64 20.94 -16.47 14.70
CA VAL A 64 19.75 -17.30 14.40
C VAL A 64 20.13 -18.76 14.21
N TYR A 65 21.21 -19.03 13.48
CA TYR A 65 21.64 -20.39 13.12
C TYR A 65 22.15 -21.21 14.32
N ARG A 66 22.42 -20.54 15.44
CA ARG A 66 22.87 -21.17 16.69
C ARG A 66 21.76 -21.27 17.72
N LYS A 67 20.77 -20.38 17.67
CA LYS A 67 19.72 -20.22 18.69
C LYS A 67 18.37 -20.79 18.29
N LEU A 68 18.07 -20.78 17.00
CA LEU A 68 16.78 -21.24 16.47
C LEU A 68 16.99 -22.53 15.69
N THR A 69 16.06 -23.46 15.87
CA THR A 69 15.90 -24.58 14.95
C THR A 69 15.40 -24.09 13.59
N PRO A 70 15.55 -24.88 12.50
CA PRO A 70 15.01 -24.51 11.21
C PRO A 70 13.50 -24.19 11.22
N SER A 71 12.72 -24.90 12.04
CA SER A 71 11.28 -24.64 12.18
C SER A 71 11.02 -23.30 12.85
N GLU A 72 11.68 -23.01 13.97
CA GLU A 72 11.51 -21.74 14.69
C GLU A 72 11.95 -20.54 13.85
N LEU A 73 13.02 -20.67 13.08
CA LEU A 73 13.47 -19.63 12.14
C LEU A 73 12.42 -19.39 11.05
N SER A 74 11.88 -20.46 10.45
CA SER A 74 10.82 -20.36 9.45
C SER A 74 9.58 -19.67 10.01
N ASP A 75 9.12 -20.08 11.19
CA ASP A 75 7.95 -19.49 11.84
C ASP A 75 8.18 -18.01 12.17
N THR A 76 9.39 -17.66 12.61
CA THR A 76 9.77 -16.27 12.90
C THR A 76 9.76 -15.43 11.63
N ILE A 77 10.32 -15.91 10.52
CA ILE A 77 10.30 -15.20 9.24
C ILE A 77 8.86 -14.98 8.77
N VAL A 78 8.02 -16.01 8.81
CA VAL A 78 6.61 -15.89 8.42
C VAL A 78 5.88 -14.88 9.30
N ALA A 79 6.15 -14.87 10.61
CA ALA A 79 5.59 -13.88 11.52
C ALA A 79 6.02 -12.47 11.14
N GLN A 80 7.32 -12.24 10.86
CA GLN A 80 7.81 -10.92 10.49
C GLN A 80 7.30 -10.44 9.13
N ILE A 81 7.13 -11.33 8.15
CA ILE A 81 6.46 -11.01 6.88
C ILE A 81 5.03 -10.53 7.16
N ARG A 82 4.25 -11.28 7.96
CA ARG A 82 2.86 -10.91 8.28
C ARG A 82 2.79 -9.58 9.01
N ASP A 83 3.72 -9.32 9.94
CA ASP A 83 3.76 -8.08 10.71
C ASP A 83 4.08 -6.89 9.83
N ALA A 84 5.11 -7.00 8.97
CA ALA A 84 5.48 -5.97 8.01
C ALA A 84 4.35 -5.72 6.99
N THR A 85 3.69 -6.77 6.48
CA THR A 85 2.55 -6.64 5.56
C THR A 85 1.38 -5.92 6.23
N ARG A 86 1.08 -6.22 7.51
CA ARG A 86 0.02 -5.48 8.22
C ARG A 86 0.37 -4.00 8.39
N GLN A 87 1.64 -3.69 8.68
CA GLN A 87 2.09 -2.31 8.82
C GLN A 87 1.97 -1.54 7.49
N VAL A 88 2.49 -2.09 6.38
CA VAL A 88 2.45 -1.39 5.09
C VAL A 88 1.01 -1.21 4.59
N SER A 89 0.11 -2.16 4.85
CA SER A 89 -1.31 -2.02 4.54
C SER A 89 -1.98 -0.92 5.37
N GLY A 90 -1.60 -0.77 6.64
CA GLY A 90 -2.07 0.30 7.51
C GLY A 90 -1.61 1.68 7.00
N GLU A 91 -0.32 1.83 6.71
CA GLU A 91 0.24 3.08 6.17
C GLU A 91 -0.37 3.45 4.82
N MET A 92 -0.62 2.46 3.95
CA MET A 92 -1.28 2.69 2.67
C MET A 92 -2.74 3.14 2.85
N LYS A 93 -3.46 2.59 3.83
CA LYS A 93 -4.82 3.03 4.16
C LYS A 93 -4.84 4.50 4.62
N GLU A 94 -3.92 4.87 5.52
CA GLU A 94 -3.78 6.25 6.00
C GLU A 94 -3.44 7.23 4.86
N LEU A 95 -2.58 6.81 3.92
CA LEU A 95 -2.22 7.63 2.77
C LEU A 95 -3.40 7.87 1.81
N MET A 96 -4.32 6.91 1.70
CA MET A 96 -5.48 6.97 0.80
C MET A 96 -6.73 7.62 1.41
N GLU A 97 -6.85 7.66 2.74
CA GLU A 97 -8.00 8.18 3.48
C GLU A 97 -8.49 9.57 3.00
N PRO A 98 -7.62 10.57 2.72
CA PRO A 98 -8.07 11.90 2.29
C PRO A 98 -8.70 11.94 0.89
N PHE A 99 -8.39 10.95 0.05
CA PHE A 99 -8.79 10.94 -1.36
C PHE A 99 -9.95 10.02 -1.63
N VAL A 100 -10.05 8.92 -0.89
CA VAL A 100 -11.13 7.94 -1.08
C VAL A 100 -11.62 7.39 0.25
N PRO A 101 -12.50 8.14 0.94
CA PRO A 101 -12.95 7.79 2.29
C PRO A 101 -13.76 6.48 2.37
N ASP A 102 -14.33 6.00 1.25
CA ASP A 102 -15.20 4.82 1.19
C ASP A 102 -14.62 3.65 0.35
N LEU A 103 -13.30 3.57 0.14
CA LEU A 103 -12.73 2.39 -0.54
C LEU A 103 -12.73 1.15 0.38
N PRO A 104 -13.22 -0.02 -0.10
CA PRO A 104 -13.00 -1.28 0.58
C PRO A 104 -11.54 -1.69 0.40
N PHE A 105 -10.67 -1.10 1.19
CA PHE A 105 -9.22 -1.28 1.15
C PHE A 105 -8.82 -2.77 1.28
N GLU A 106 -9.60 -3.51 2.06
CA GLU A 106 -9.47 -4.96 2.26
C GLU A 106 -9.74 -5.76 0.97
N ASP A 107 -10.59 -5.27 0.06
CA ASP A 107 -10.90 -5.95 -1.21
C ASP A 107 -9.82 -5.72 -2.28
N LEU A 108 -9.06 -4.62 -2.17
CA LEU A 108 -8.01 -4.25 -3.11
C LEU A 108 -6.64 -4.82 -2.74
N PHE A 109 -6.37 -4.96 -1.44
CA PHE A 109 -5.04 -5.31 -0.92
C PHE A 109 -5.04 -6.54 0.00
N GLY A 110 -6.20 -7.16 0.24
CA GLY A 110 -6.32 -8.42 0.98
C GLY A 110 -5.99 -9.66 0.15
N GLU A 111 -5.85 -10.80 0.83
CA GLU A 111 -5.50 -12.13 0.28
C GLU A 111 -6.51 -12.67 -0.78
N LYS A 112 -7.62 -11.95 -1.02
CA LYS A 112 -8.67 -12.28 -1.98
C LYS A 112 -8.76 -11.29 -3.16
N THR A 113 -7.62 -10.82 -3.68
CA THR A 113 -7.59 -10.13 -4.98
C THR A 113 -8.00 -11.11 -6.10
N ASN A 114 -9.28 -11.39 -6.22
CA ASN A 114 -9.86 -11.87 -7.46
C ASN A 114 -10.56 -10.68 -8.10
N PHE A 115 -9.96 -10.13 -9.15
CA PHE A 115 -10.49 -9.04 -9.96
C PHE A 115 -11.94 -9.30 -10.43
N GLU A 116 -12.35 -10.56 -10.47
CA GLU A 116 -13.71 -11.00 -10.79
C GLU A 116 -14.79 -10.54 -9.80
N SER A 117 -14.45 -10.15 -8.56
CA SER A 117 -15.44 -9.65 -7.59
C SER A 117 -16.04 -8.28 -7.97
N PHE A 118 -15.36 -7.53 -8.83
CA PHE A 118 -15.78 -6.20 -9.30
C PHE A 118 -16.45 -6.22 -10.68
N LEU A 119 -16.51 -7.37 -11.36
CA LEU A 119 -17.21 -7.50 -12.62
C LEU A 119 -18.72 -7.71 -12.36
N PRO A 120 -19.61 -6.93 -12.99
CA PRO A 120 -21.05 -7.21 -12.92
C PRO A 120 -21.29 -8.60 -13.49
N ARG A 121 -21.94 -9.47 -12.69
CA ARG A 121 -22.30 -10.81 -13.16
C ARG A 121 -23.16 -10.64 -14.42
N PRO A 122 -22.80 -11.25 -15.57
CA PRO A 122 -23.68 -11.24 -16.72
C PRO A 122 -25.01 -11.85 -16.27
N GLY A 123 -26.09 -11.10 -16.48
CA GLY A 123 -27.42 -11.52 -16.09
C GLY A 123 -27.70 -12.90 -16.66
N THR A 124 -27.90 -13.87 -15.77
CA THR A 124 -28.62 -15.10 -16.09
C THR A 124 -30.04 -14.69 -16.44
N SER A 125 -30.32 -14.63 -17.75
CA SER A 125 -31.68 -14.66 -18.26
C SER A 125 -32.23 -16.08 -18.24
#